data_AF-A0A915D299-F1
#
_entry.id   AF-A0A915D299-F1
#
_cell.length_a   1.000
_cell.length_b   1.000
_cell.length_c   1.000
_cell.angle_alpha   90.00
_cell.angle_beta   90.00
_cell.angle_gamma   90.00
#
_symmetry.space_group_name_H-M   'P 1'
#
loop_
_entity.id
_entity.type
_entity.pdbx_description
1 polymer ?
#
loop_
_entity_poly.entity_id
_entity_poly.type
_entity_poly.pdbx_seq_one_letter_code
_entity_poly.pdbx_strand_id
1 'polypeptide(L)'
;MDTKKKVVNQGKLAIDSGVYVQIKYKKAALERAPVHRRFVNPSNTTICLILPDLDRSDEAKKDHDVDKQAREWSEILREKHGLNKSDVAKIFTYNELTREYSNSAEKGKLANMYDIFLVDSALQTKVFNYLGANFRKPGKMPLPIHAHSHKLGEEIQRAYSLVSLNLHNLKDSVTVRFGNLGQKASYLVENLGVTIQKVLDYCPGGETNIRSCYIQTMNPRASLPIFVDFGSANDVHLALPRKRQYEEVLDECSTLPDGLAVKVRTDGQVTVVDEKRRRKSFFPA
;
A
#
# COMPACT_ATOMS: atom_id res chain seq x y z
N MET A 1 -13.04 41.79 3.46
CA MET A 1 -11.81 41.25 2.84
C MET A 1 -11.75 39.71 2.88
N ASP A 2 -12.57 39.03 3.70
CA ASP A 2 -12.52 37.57 3.85
C ASP A 2 -13.13 36.74 2.71
N THR A 3 -14.12 37.27 1.99
CA THR A 3 -14.78 36.54 0.88
C THR A 3 -13.87 36.37 -0.33
N LYS A 4 -13.06 37.37 -0.70
CA LYS A 4 -12.07 37.25 -1.79
C LYS A 4 -10.93 36.28 -1.45
N LYS A 5 -10.44 36.27 -0.21
CA LYS A 5 -9.44 35.27 0.25
C LYS A 5 -10.00 33.84 0.24
N LYS A 6 -11.27 33.65 0.63
CA LYS A 6 -11.95 32.34 0.54
C LYS A 6 -12.09 31.84 -0.90
N VAL A 7 -12.48 32.71 -1.84
CA VAL A 7 -12.64 32.34 -3.27
C VAL A 7 -11.29 32.05 -3.93
N VAL A 8 -10.24 32.80 -3.62
CA VAL A 8 -8.88 32.55 -4.12
C VAL A 8 -8.29 31.26 -3.54
N ASN A 9 -8.53 30.96 -2.26
CA ASN A 9 -8.14 29.66 -1.66
C ASN A 9 -8.95 28.49 -2.25
N GLN A 10 -10.25 28.67 -2.49
CA GLN A 10 -11.06 27.64 -3.16
C GLN A 10 -10.60 27.39 -4.61
N GLY A 11 -10.20 28.45 -5.34
CA GLY A 11 -9.64 28.33 -6.68
C GLY A 11 -8.31 27.57 -6.71
N LYS A 12 -7.39 27.83 -5.78
CA LYS A 12 -6.13 27.06 -5.64
C LYS A 12 -6.37 25.61 -5.22
N LEU A 13 -7.32 25.36 -4.31
CA LEU A 13 -7.68 24.01 -3.86
C LEU A 13 -8.35 23.18 -4.98
N ALA A 14 -9.08 23.82 -5.89
CA ALA A 14 -9.72 23.16 -7.03
C ALA A 14 -8.72 22.73 -8.11
N ILE A 15 -7.65 23.50 -8.33
CA ILE A 15 -6.60 23.20 -9.32
C ILE A 15 -5.75 21.98 -8.88
N ASP A 16 -5.58 21.80 -7.57
CA ASP A 16 -4.82 20.68 -7.00
C ASP A 16 -5.67 19.44 -6.67
N SER A 17 -6.95 19.46 -7.08
CA SER A 17 -7.83 18.31 -6.93
C SER A 17 -7.37 17.19 -7.88
N GLY A 18 -6.99 16.06 -7.28
CA GLY A 18 -6.62 14.86 -8.02
C GLY A 18 -7.79 14.27 -8.81
N VAL A 19 -7.48 13.72 -9.97
CA VAL A 19 -8.40 12.96 -10.83
C VAL A 19 -8.07 11.48 -10.75
N TYR A 20 -9.11 10.67 -10.62
CA TYR A 20 -9.05 9.25 -10.36
C TYR A 20 -9.88 8.48 -11.37
N VAL A 21 -9.43 7.28 -11.69
CA VAL A 21 -10.23 6.27 -12.39
C VAL A 21 -10.59 5.18 -11.39
N GLN A 22 -11.88 4.94 -11.21
CA GLN A 22 -12.42 3.83 -10.45
C GLN A 22 -12.77 2.70 -11.41
N ILE A 23 -12.17 1.53 -11.21
CA ILE A 23 -12.40 0.34 -12.01
C ILE A 23 -13.04 -0.69 -11.09
N LYS A 24 -14.20 -1.17 -11.51
CA LYS A 24 -14.96 -2.22 -10.83
C LYS A 24 -14.80 -3.52 -11.60
N TYR A 25 -14.52 -4.58 -10.88
CA TYR A 25 -14.40 -5.95 -11.35
C TYR A 25 -15.68 -6.73 -11.06
N LYS A 26 -15.93 -7.80 -11.79
CA LYS A 26 -17.05 -8.73 -11.56
C LYS A 26 -16.74 -9.68 -10.40
N LYS A 27 -15.48 -10.13 -10.31
CA LYS A 27 -14.95 -10.96 -9.22
C LYS A 27 -13.73 -10.30 -8.59
N ALA A 28 -13.65 -10.34 -7.27
CA ALA A 28 -12.49 -9.84 -6.54
C ALA A 28 -11.24 -10.70 -6.78
N ALA A 29 -10.06 -10.10 -6.62
CA ALA A 29 -8.80 -10.83 -6.74
C ALA A 29 -8.70 -11.95 -5.70
N LEU A 30 -8.14 -13.11 -6.05
CA LEU A 30 -7.93 -14.19 -5.07
C LEU A 30 -6.64 -13.99 -4.24
N GLU A 31 -5.66 -13.27 -4.79
CA GLU A 31 -4.42 -12.93 -4.11
C GLU A 31 -4.28 -11.41 -3.94
N ARG A 32 -3.57 -11.00 -2.89
CA ARG A 32 -3.13 -9.62 -2.73
C ARG A 32 -1.91 -9.42 -3.62
N ALA A 33 -2.05 -8.67 -4.70
CA ALA A 33 -0.92 -8.26 -5.52
C ALA A 33 -0.53 -6.82 -5.13
N PRO A 34 0.68 -6.59 -4.58
CA PRO A 34 1.20 -5.24 -4.44
C PRO A 34 1.61 -4.75 -5.84
N VAL A 35 0.90 -3.78 -6.39
CA VAL A 35 1.28 -3.19 -7.67
C VAL A 35 1.56 -1.70 -7.45
N HIS A 36 2.75 -1.25 -7.84
CA HIS A 36 3.20 0.14 -7.69
C HIS A 36 3.72 0.66 -9.04
N ARG A 37 3.01 1.60 -9.70
CA ARG A 37 3.38 2.30 -10.96
C ARG A 37 2.65 3.65 -11.13
N ARG A 38 3.31 4.84 -11.23
CA ARG A 38 2.67 6.18 -11.49
C ARG A 38 3.44 7.02 -12.45
N PHE A 39 2.77 8.09 -12.82
CA PHE A 39 3.35 9.28 -13.36
C PHE A 39 2.76 10.43 -12.53
N VAL A 40 3.51 10.97 -11.56
CA VAL A 40 3.18 12.27 -10.92
C VAL A 40 4.10 13.27 -11.55
N ASN A 41 3.57 14.46 -11.73
CA ASN A 41 4.41 15.61 -11.98
C ASN A 41 5.17 16.00 -10.69
N PRO A 42 6.50 15.99 -10.68
CA PRO A 42 7.30 16.25 -9.48
C PRO A 42 7.19 17.68 -8.92
N SER A 43 6.63 18.63 -9.67
CA SER A 43 6.80 20.07 -9.38
C SER A 43 5.99 20.67 -8.22
N ASN A 44 4.97 20.00 -7.68
CA ASN A 44 4.17 20.53 -6.54
C ASN A 44 3.85 19.46 -5.48
N THR A 45 4.66 18.40 -5.40
CA THR A 45 4.35 17.25 -4.56
C THR A 45 5.20 17.25 -3.30
N THR A 46 4.55 17.13 -2.14
CA THR A 46 5.24 17.05 -0.85
C THR A 46 5.51 15.59 -0.46
N ILE A 47 6.78 15.26 -0.15
CA ILE A 47 7.19 13.94 0.32
C ILE A 47 7.46 13.96 1.82
N CYS A 48 6.94 12.93 2.49
CA CYS A 48 7.21 12.61 3.88
C CYS A 48 7.95 11.27 3.98
N LEU A 49 9.10 11.26 4.69
CA LEU A 49 9.88 10.05 4.95
C LEU A 49 9.61 9.54 6.36
N ILE A 50 9.43 8.23 6.53
CA ILE A 50 9.29 7.56 7.82
C ILE A 50 10.42 6.54 7.94
N LEU A 51 11.33 6.79 8.87
CA LEU A 51 12.58 6.05 9.02
C LEU A 51 12.65 5.33 10.36
N PRO A 52 13.50 4.29 10.48
CA PRO A 52 13.71 3.61 11.75
C PRO A 52 14.38 4.52 12.77
N ASP A 53 14.06 4.30 14.04
CA ASP A 53 14.74 4.95 15.15
C ASP A 53 16.23 4.55 15.14
N LEU A 54 17.12 5.54 15.22
CA LEU A 54 18.57 5.34 15.28
C LEU A 54 18.95 4.72 16.62
N ASP A 55 18.40 5.29 17.70
CA ASP A 55 18.52 4.75 19.05
C ASP A 55 17.20 4.10 19.47
N ARG A 56 17.29 2.80 19.80
CA ARG A 56 16.16 1.95 20.22
C ARG A 56 16.09 1.77 21.74
N SER A 57 17.00 2.39 22.48
CA SER A 57 17.08 2.31 23.94
C SER A 57 15.80 2.87 24.60
N ASP A 58 15.48 2.38 25.79
CA ASP A 58 14.26 2.80 26.50
C ASP A 58 14.35 4.25 27.02
N GLU A 59 15.55 4.77 27.19
CA GLU A 59 15.81 6.19 27.50
C GLU A 59 15.40 7.09 26.33
N ALA A 60 15.82 6.75 25.10
CA ALA A 60 15.49 7.51 23.90
C ALA A 60 13.97 7.55 23.63
N LYS A 61 13.24 6.49 23.99
CA LYS A 61 11.77 6.48 23.88
C LYS A 61 11.09 7.48 24.81
N LYS A 62 11.70 7.73 25.98
CA LYS A 62 11.19 8.63 27.03
C LYS A 62 11.76 10.04 26.94
N ASP A 63 12.66 10.31 26.00
CA ASP A 63 13.24 11.63 25.79
C ASP A 63 12.13 12.68 25.59
N HIS A 64 12.34 13.87 26.12
CA HIS A 64 11.41 14.98 25.94
C HIS A 64 11.48 15.52 24.51
N ASP A 65 12.67 15.52 23.87
CA ASP A 65 12.84 15.95 22.49
C ASP A 65 12.54 14.80 21.51
N VAL A 66 11.31 14.75 21.02
CA VAL A 66 10.84 13.75 20.04
C VAL A 66 11.50 13.89 18.66
N ASP A 67 11.92 15.11 18.31
CA ASP A 67 12.44 15.46 16.98
C ASP A 67 13.95 15.18 16.83
N LYS A 68 14.64 14.92 17.94
CA LYS A 68 16.10 14.78 17.98
C LYS A 68 16.63 13.81 16.92
N GLN A 69 16.08 12.61 16.88
CA GLN A 69 16.51 11.57 15.92
C GLN A 69 16.13 11.91 14.47
N ALA A 70 15.04 12.65 14.25
CA ALA A 70 14.67 13.11 12.92
C ALA A 70 15.66 14.16 12.38
N ARG A 71 16.21 15.01 13.26
CA ARG A 71 17.29 15.96 12.90
C ARG A 71 18.57 15.22 12.52
N GLU A 72 18.98 14.23 13.31
CA GLU A 72 20.14 13.39 13.00
C GLU A 72 19.98 12.68 11.64
N TRP A 73 18.80 12.12 11.37
CA TRP A 73 18.49 11.55 10.05
C TRP A 73 18.61 12.57 8.92
N SER A 74 18.15 13.81 9.13
CA SER A 74 18.25 14.86 8.12
C SER A 74 19.71 15.19 7.76
N GLU A 75 20.62 15.09 8.73
CA GLU A 75 22.06 15.29 8.50
C GLU A 75 22.67 14.11 7.75
N ILE A 76 22.35 12.88 8.16
CA ILE A 76 22.81 11.65 7.49
C ILE A 76 22.36 11.64 6.01
N LEU A 77 21.12 12.00 5.73
CA LEU A 77 20.58 12.03 4.37
C LEU A 77 21.22 13.14 3.53
N ARG A 78 21.52 14.29 4.13
CA ARG A 78 22.23 15.39 3.47
C ARG A 78 23.66 14.98 3.10
N GLU A 79 24.37 14.33 4.02
CA GLU A 79 25.76 13.91 3.81
C GLU A 79 25.88 12.75 2.83
N LYS A 80 25.04 11.72 2.95
CA LYS A 80 25.17 10.50 2.14
C LYS A 80 24.52 10.60 0.76
N HIS A 81 23.42 11.33 0.65
CA HIS A 81 22.58 11.32 -0.55
C HIS A 81 22.37 12.70 -1.17
N GLY A 82 22.89 13.78 -0.56
CA GLY A 82 22.72 15.14 -1.07
C GLY A 82 21.26 15.61 -1.11
N LEU A 83 20.37 14.99 -0.32
CA LEU A 83 18.95 15.30 -0.31
C LEU A 83 18.70 16.61 0.44
N ASN A 84 17.95 17.52 -0.18
CA ASN A 84 17.63 18.83 0.38
C ASN A 84 16.23 18.85 1.00
N LYS A 85 15.96 19.86 1.83
CA LYS A 85 14.62 20.14 2.38
C LYS A 85 13.56 20.42 1.29
N SER A 86 13.98 20.71 0.06
CA SER A 86 13.10 20.86 -1.10
C SER A 86 12.55 19.53 -1.61
N ASP A 87 13.31 18.44 -1.46
CA ASP A 87 12.95 17.12 -1.97
C ASP A 87 12.12 16.35 -0.93
N VAL A 88 12.46 16.53 0.36
CA VAL A 88 11.78 15.91 1.49
C VAL A 88 11.27 16.99 2.44
N ALA A 89 9.95 17.07 2.62
CA ALA A 89 9.33 18.10 3.43
C ALA A 89 9.54 17.86 4.93
N LYS A 90 9.41 16.61 5.38
CA LYS A 90 9.62 16.20 6.78
C LYS A 90 10.05 14.74 6.84
N ILE A 91 10.91 14.46 7.80
CA ILE A 91 11.33 13.11 8.18
C ILE A 91 10.73 12.84 9.55
N PHE A 92 10.11 11.67 9.70
CA PHE A 92 9.61 11.17 10.97
C PHE A 92 10.37 9.90 11.35
N THR A 93 10.62 9.73 12.64
CA THR A 93 10.96 8.41 13.19
C THR A 93 9.69 7.66 13.62
N TYR A 94 9.80 6.35 13.87
CA TYR A 94 8.65 5.57 14.31
C TYR A 94 8.19 6.00 15.72
N ASN A 95 9.10 6.34 16.62
CA ASN A 95 8.75 6.83 17.95
C ASN A 95 8.09 8.22 17.90
N GLU A 96 8.59 9.14 17.07
CA GLU A 96 7.96 10.46 16.85
C GLU A 96 6.54 10.29 16.33
N LEU A 97 6.35 9.46 15.29
CA LEU A 97 5.04 9.18 14.71
C LEU A 97 4.05 8.61 15.73
N THR A 98 4.52 7.71 16.60
CA THR A 98 3.65 7.06 17.59
C THR A 98 3.25 7.97 18.75
N ARG A 99 4.10 8.94 19.10
CA ARG A 99 3.86 9.92 20.17
C ARG A 99 3.01 11.10 19.70
N GLU A 100 3.30 11.65 18.53
CA GLU A 100 2.60 12.83 18.01
C GLU A 100 1.23 12.51 17.39
N TYR A 101 1.10 11.34 16.74
CA TYR A 101 -0.09 10.99 15.96
C TYR A 101 -0.80 9.76 16.50
N SER A 102 -1.18 9.80 17.77
CA SER A 102 -1.90 8.71 18.44
C SER A 102 -3.34 8.58 17.98
N ASN A 103 -4.04 9.71 17.85
CA ASN A 103 -5.47 9.73 17.57
C ASN A 103 -5.76 9.50 16.08
N SER A 104 -6.89 8.87 15.79
CA SER A 104 -7.33 8.68 14.39
C SER A 104 -7.53 10.01 13.65
N ALA A 105 -8.00 11.05 14.35
CA ALA A 105 -8.15 12.39 13.78
C ALA A 105 -6.79 13.02 13.41
N GLU A 106 -5.76 12.85 14.25
CA GLU A 106 -4.39 13.33 14.00
C GLU A 106 -3.76 12.58 12.82
N LYS A 107 -3.91 11.25 12.78
CA LYS A 107 -3.50 10.44 11.63
C LYS A 107 -4.18 10.90 10.34
N GLY A 108 -5.46 11.28 10.41
CA GLY A 108 -6.19 11.88 9.30
C GLY A 108 -5.62 13.23 8.85
N LYS A 109 -5.23 14.10 9.80
CA LYS A 109 -4.56 15.37 9.51
C LYS A 109 -3.21 15.13 8.84
N LEU A 110 -2.41 14.19 9.35
CA LEU A 110 -1.12 13.81 8.76
C LEU A 110 -1.28 13.37 7.31
N ALA A 111 -2.24 12.46 7.04
CA ALA A 111 -2.51 11.97 5.69
C ALA A 111 -2.90 13.09 4.70
N ASN A 112 -3.51 14.18 5.19
CA ASN A 112 -3.87 15.34 4.38
C ASN A 112 -2.74 16.36 4.23
N MET A 113 -1.75 16.37 5.13
CA MET A 113 -0.64 17.33 5.13
C MET A 113 0.39 17.05 4.04
N TYR A 114 0.63 15.79 3.71
CA TYR A 114 1.61 15.36 2.71
C TYR A 114 0.98 14.54 1.59
N ASP A 115 1.57 14.59 0.40
CA ASP A 115 1.07 13.88 -0.79
C ASP A 115 1.58 12.45 -0.88
N ILE A 116 2.87 12.25 -0.62
CA ILE A 116 3.56 10.96 -0.72
C ILE A 116 4.18 10.62 0.63
N PHE A 117 3.98 9.38 1.06
CA PHE A 117 4.64 8.81 2.22
C PHE A 117 5.59 7.72 1.75
N LEU A 118 6.85 7.78 2.16
CA LEU A 118 7.83 6.73 1.97
C LEU A 118 8.22 6.18 3.34
N VAL A 119 8.32 4.87 3.45
CA VAL A 119 8.62 4.16 4.70
C VAL A 119 9.76 3.22 4.45
N ASP A 120 10.72 3.12 5.38
CA ASP A 120 11.74 2.09 5.28
C ASP A 120 11.13 0.68 5.27
N SER A 121 11.62 -0.20 4.40
CA SER A 121 11.07 -1.55 4.20
C SER A 121 11.00 -2.37 5.49
N ALA A 122 11.92 -2.15 6.45
CA ALA A 122 11.89 -2.84 7.73
C ALA A 122 10.72 -2.40 8.64
N LEU A 123 10.22 -1.18 8.47
CA LEU A 123 9.13 -0.62 9.26
C LEU A 123 7.76 -0.68 8.58
N GLN A 124 7.71 -1.02 7.29
CA GLN A 124 6.50 -0.95 6.48
C GLN A 124 5.28 -1.59 7.16
N THR A 125 5.41 -2.83 7.65
CA THR A 125 4.30 -3.54 8.30
C THR A 125 3.84 -2.87 9.59
N LYS A 126 4.78 -2.40 10.42
CA LYS A 126 4.47 -1.74 11.69
C LYS A 126 3.75 -0.42 11.46
N VAL A 127 4.28 0.40 10.55
CA VAL A 127 3.71 1.70 10.19
C VAL A 127 2.34 1.53 9.54
N PHE A 128 2.19 0.59 8.61
CA PHE A 128 0.90 0.33 7.95
C PHE A 128 -0.20 -0.10 8.94
N ASN A 129 0.16 -0.93 9.92
CA ASN A 129 -0.76 -1.34 10.98
C ASN A 129 -1.11 -0.17 11.92
N TYR A 130 -0.12 0.66 12.28
CA TYR A 130 -0.32 1.79 13.18
C TYR A 130 -1.18 2.90 12.56
N LEU A 131 -0.91 3.27 11.31
CA LEU A 131 -1.60 4.35 10.60
C LEU A 131 -3.06 3.99 10.24
N GLY A 132 -3.34 2.71 10.03
CA GLY A 132 -4.70 2.19 9.92
C GLY A 132 -5.48 2.69 8.68
N ALA A 133 -6.79 2.85 8.84
CA ALA A 133 -7.71 3.09 7.72
C ALA A 133 -7.47 4.42 6.97
N ASN A 134 -6.99 5.45 7.66
CA ASN A 134 -6.75 6.76 7.05
C ASN A 134 -5.73 6.73 5.92
N PHE A 135 -4.73 5.83 6.03
CA PHE A 135 -3.66 5.64 5.05
C PHE A 135 -3.96 4.53 4.03
N ARG A 136 -5.07 3.80 4.18
CA ARG A 136 -5.56 2.84 3.17
C ARG A 136 -6.30 3.50 2.01
N LYS A 137 -6.34 4.84 1.98
CA LYS A 137 -6.91 5.63 0.87
C LYS A 137 -5.99 5.59 -0.35
N PRO A 138 -6.55 5.62 -1.57
CA PRO A 138 -5.74 5.60 -2.79
C PRO A 138 -4.81 6.82 -2.82
N GLY A 139 -3.52 6.56 -3.06
CA GLY A 139 -2.48 7.59 -3.13
C GLY A 139 -1.91 8.05 -1.78
N LYS A 140 -2.43 7.60 -0.64
CA LYS A 140 -1.87 7.90 0.69
C LYS A 140 -1.16 6.72 1.34
N MET A 141 -1.22 5.55 0.72
CA MET A 141 -0.53 4.37 1.23
C MET A 141 0.99 4.57 1.16
N PRO A 142 1.73 4.36 2.27
CA PRO A 142 3.17 4.53 2.25
C PRO A 142 3.86 3.53 1.33
N LEU A 143 4.84 4.01 0.55
CA LEU A 143 5.65 3.20 -0.33
C LEU A 143 6.92 2.73 0.39
N PRO A 144 7.34 1.47 0.23
CA PRO A 144 8.58 0.98 0.81
C PRO A 144 9.80 1.57 0.08
N ILE A 145 10.80 1.99 0.85
CA ILE A 145 12.13 2.42 0.38
C ILE A 145 13.22 1.76 1.23
N HIS A 146 14.46 1.77 0.76
CA HIS A 146 15.60 1.31 1.56
C HIS A 146 16.45 2.50 1.98
N ALA A 147 16.32 2.93 3.23
CA ALA A 147 16.98 4.13 3.74
C ALA A 147 18.52 4.04 3.72
N HIS A 148 19.06 2.82 3.81
CA HIS A 148 20.50 2.57 3.82
C HIS A 148 21.08 2.30 2.42
N SER A 149 20.25 2.31 1.37
CA SER A 149 20.70 2.06 0.00
C SER A 149 21.37 3.29 -0.60
N HIS A 150 22.48 3.11 -1.30
CA HIS A 150 23.15 4.19 -2.06
C HIS A 150 22.24 4.87 -3.09
N LYS A 151 21.17 4.21 -3.53
CA LYS A 151 20.25 4.67 -4.58
C LYS A 151 19.00 5.39 -4.03
N LEU A 152 19.03 5.87 -2.80
CA LEU A 152 17.87 6.51 -2.17
C LEU A 152 17.34 7.71 -2.98
N GLY A 153 18.22 8.55 -3.54
CA GLY A 153 17.81 9.66 -4.40
C GLY A 153 17.01 9.20 -5.63
N GLU A 154 17.45 8.11 -6.28
CA GLU A 154 16.72 7.51 -7.40
C GLU A 154 15.40 6.89 -6.95
N GLU A 155 15.32 6.32 -5.74
CA GLU A 155 14.06 5.79 -5.17
C GLU A 155 13.06 6.89 -4.90
N ILE A 156 13.51 8.05 -4.40
CA ILE A 156 12.68 9.24 -4.19
C ILE A 156 12.21 9.80 -5.53
N GLN A 157 13.10 9.92 -6.52
CA GLN A 157 12.70 10.34 -7.87
C GLN A 157 11.72 9.35 -8.51
N ARG A 158 11.94 8.05 -8.31
CA ARG A 158 10.97 7.01 -8.68
C ARG A 158 9.66 7.17 -7.93
N ALA A 159 9.63 7.58 -6.67
CA ALA A 159 8.40 7.77 -5.92
C ALA A 159 7.47 8.84 -6.53
N TYR A 160 8.02 9.92 -7.09
CA TYR A 160 7.22 10.85 -7.92
C TYR A 160 6.63 10.18 -9.16
N SER A 161 7.15 9.03 -9.57
CA SER A 161 6.64 8.21 -10.67
C SER A 161 6.08 6.86 -10.19
N LEU A 162 5.54 6.72 -8.96
CA LEU A 162 4.86 5.47 -8.48
C LEU A 162 3.39 5.60 -7.98
N VAL A 163 2.43 4.75 -8.45
CA VAL A 163 0.94 4.82 -8.19
C VAL A 163 0.69 3.46 -7.67
N SER A 164 0.25 3.42 -6.43
CA SER A 164 -0.18 2.19 -5.85
C SER A 164 -1.52 1.76 -6.46
N LEU A 165 -1.49 0.67 -7.21
CA LEU A 165 -2.66 -0.13 -7.54
C LEU A 165 -2.81 -1.16 -6.42
N ASN A 166 -3.77 -0.90 -5.53
CA ASN A 166 -4.05 -1.77 -4.40
C ASN A 166 -5.15 -2.76 -4.74
N LEU A 167 -4.76 -3.95 -5.20
CA LEU A 167 -5.68 -5.07 -5.36
C LEU A 167 -5.85 -5.78 -4.01
N HIS A 168 -7.07 -5.72 -3.49
CA HIS A 168 -7.43 -6.37 -2.24
C HIS A 168 -8.41 -7.51 -2.51
N ASN A 169 -8.20 -8.65 -1.86
CA ASN A 169 -8.99 -9.85 -2.09
C ASN A 169 -10.48 -9.74 -1.70
N LEU A 170 -10.80 -8.83 -0.78
CA LEU A 170 -12.17 -8.53 -0.37
C LEU A 170 -12.80 -7.35 -1.11
N LYS A 171 -12.10 -6.75 -2.08
CA LYS A 171 -12.61 -5.59 -2.82
C LYS A 171 -12.73 -5.92 -4.30
N ASP A 172 -13.91 -5.67 -4.83
CA ASP A 172 -14.24 -5.78 -6.25
C ASP A 172 -13.97 -4.48 -7.01
N SER A 173 -13.37 -3.48 -6.38
CA SER A 173 -13.10 -2.18 -6.99
C SER A 173 -11.75 -1.63 -6.58
N VAL A 174 -11.14 -0.91 -7.52
CA VAL A 174 -9.87 -0.22 -7.32
C VAL A 174 -9.99 1.21 -7.84
N THR A 175 -9.36 2.14 -7.14
CA THR A 175 -9.35 3.55 -7.52
C THR A 175 -7.90 3.99 -7.67
N VAL A 176 -7.56 4.54 -8.84
CA VAL A 176 -6.20 4.88 -9.23
C VAL A 176 -6.14 6.35 -9.62
N ARG A 177 -5.21 7.12 -9.05
CA ARG A 177 -4.99 8.54 -9.42
C ARG A 177 -4.16 8.60 -10.69
N PHE A 178 -4.65 9.26 -11.74
CA PHE A 178 -3.91 9.40 -13.01
C PHE A 178 -3.46 10.84 -13.32
N GLY A 179 -3.90 11.82 -12.53
CA GLY A 179 -3.43 13.20 -12.68
C GLY A 179 -4.11 14.19 -11.74
N ASN A 180 -3.91 15.48 -12.04
CA ASN A 180 -4.54 16.61 -11.37
C ASN A 180 -5.30 17.47 -12.38
N LEU A 181 -6.36 18.14 -11.91
CA LEU A 181 -7.16 19.06 -12.74
C LEU A 181 -6.34 20.22 -13.31
N GLY A 182 -5.26 20.64 -12.65
CA GLY A 182 -4.34 21.67 -13.16
C GLY A 182 -3.43 21.24 -14.31
N GLN A 183 -3.40 19.96 -14.70
CA GLN A 183 -2.59 19.48 -15.82
C GLN A 183 -3.30 19.71 -17.17
N LYS A 184 -2.54 19.82 -18.26
CA LYS A 184 -3.13 19.91 -19.61
C LYS A 184 -3.93 18.64 -19.92
N ALA A 185 -5.10 18.82 -20.54
CA ALA A 185 -5.99 17.72 -20.89
C ALA A 185 -5.31 16.64 -21.75
N SER A 186 -4.40 17.02 -22.65
CA SER A 186 -3.63 16.07 -23.48
C SER A 186 -2.84 15.06 -22.65
N TYR A 187 -2.12 15.53 -21.62
CA TYR A 187 -1.37 14.64 -20.72
C TYR A 187 -2.29 13.78 -19.85
N LEU A 188 -3.44 14.30 -19.45
CA LEU A 188 -4.41 13.53 -18.68
C LEU A 188 -4.97 12.35 -19.49
N VAL A 189 -5.24 12.54 -20.78
CA VAL A 189 -5.71 11.47 -21.68
C VAL A 189 -4.63 10.40 -21.88
N GLU A 190 -3.38 10.82 -22.13
CA GLU A 190 -2.25 9.90 -22.27
C GLU A 190 -2.03 9.08 -20.98
N ASN A 191 -1.99 9.75 -19.83
CA ASN A 191 -1.85 9.09 -18.54
C ASN A 191 -2.99 8.12 -18.26
N LEU A 192 -4.23 8.48 -18.62
CA LEU A 192 -5.40 7.62 -18.47
C LEU A 192 -5.25 6.35 -19.33
N GLY A 193 -4.84 6.49 -20.59
CA GLY A 193 -4.60 5.36 -21.50
C GLY A 193 -3.55 4.38 -20.93
N VAL A 194 -2.41 4.91 -20.49
CA VAL A 194 -1.34 4.09 -19.86
C VAL A 194 -1.84 3.44 -18.57
N THR A 195 -2.61 4.18 -17.76
CA THR A 195 -3.17 3.66 -16.51
C THR A 195 -4.11 2.49 -16.76
N ILE A 196 -5.03 2.62 -17.73
CA ILE A 196 -5.98 1.55 -18.08
C ILE A 196 -5.25 0.33 -18.60
N GLN A 197 -4.31 0.50 -19.54
CA GLN A 197 -3.49 -0.61 -20.05
C GLN A 197 -2.78 -1.36 -18.92
N LYS A 198 -2.18 -0.63 -17.97
CA LYS A 198 -1.54 -1.27 -16.83
C LYS A 198 -2.52 -1.95 -15.89
N VAL A 199 -3.71 -1.40 -15.68
CA VAL A 199 -4.72 -2.11 -14.89
C VAL A 199 -5.15 -3.40 -15.58
N LEU A 200 -5.28 -3.41 -16.90
CA LEU A 200 -5.57 -4.61 -17.68
C LEU A 200 -4.47 -5.68 -17.54
N ASP A 201 -3.19 -5.28 -17.64
CA ASP A 201 -2.03 -6.18 -17.46
C ASP A 201 -2.06 -6.92 -16.10
N TYR A 202 -2.55 -6.25 -15.05
CA TYR A 202 -2.62 -6.78 -13.68
C TYR A 202 -4.02 -7.23 -13.28
N CYS A 203 -4.99 -7.22 -14.19
CA CYS A 203 -6.38 -7.52 -13.87
C CYS A 203 -6.52 -9.02 -13.55
N PRO A 204 -7.04 -9.39 -12.37
CA PRO A 204 -7.30 -10.78 -12.06
C PRO A 204 -8.38 -11.32 -13.01
N GLY A 205 -8.08 -12.37 -13.78
CA GLY A 205 -9.02 -12.92 -14.78
C GLY A 205 -9.08 -12.17 -16.12
N GLY A 206 -8.16 -11.23 -16.36
CA GLY A 206 -8.03 -10.52 -17.63
C GLY A 206 -9.14 -9.50 -17.89
N GLU A 207 -9.29 -9.09 -19.14
CA GLU A 207 -10.18 -8.00 -19.55
C GLU A 207 -11.67 -8.31 -19.29
N THR A 208 -12.05 -9.59 -19.36
CA THR A 208 -13.45 -10.04 -19.16
C THR A 208 -13.95 -9.83 -17.73
N ASN A 209 -13.05 -9.66 -16.76
CA ASN A 209 -13.40 -9.38 -15.37
C ASN A 209 -13.78 -7.92 -15.11
N ILE A 210 -13.52 -6.99 -16.03
CA ILE A 210 -13.88 -5.59 -15.82
C ILE A 210 -15.40 -5.42 -16.00
N ARG A 211 -16.05 -4.87 -14.98
CA ARG A 211 -17.48 -4.54 -14.99
C ARG A 211 -17.71 -3.11 -15.46
N SER A 212 -16.94 -2.16 -14.93
CA SER A 212 -17.11 -0.76 -15.29
C SER A 212 -15.91 0.10 -14.90
N CYS A 213 -15.72 1.19 -15.63
CA CYS A 213 -14.70 2.19 -15.38
C CYS A 213 -15.35 3.58 -15.30
N TYR A 214 -15.08 4.32 -14.22
CA TYR A 214 -15.59 5.66 -13.98
C TYR A 214 -14.45 6.63 -13.69
N ILE A 215 -14.51 7.83 -14.25
CA ILE A 215 -13.65 8.95 -13.86
C ILE A 215 -14.32 9.70 -12.72
N GLN A 216 -13.54 9.97 -11.68
CA GLN A 216 -13.98 10.60 -10.43
C GLN A 216 -12.92 11.60 -9.94
N THR A 217 -13.34 12.55 -9.12
CA THR A 217 -12.45 13.42 -8.34
C THR A 217 -12.32 12.91 -6.90
N MET A 218 -11.48 13.53 -6.05
CA MET A 218 -11.29 13.11 -4.64
C MET A 218 -12.60 12.94 -3.85
N ASN A 219 -13.56 13.84 -4.06
CA ASN A 219 -14.88 13.82 -3.42
C ASN A 219 -15.94 13.84 -4.51
N PRO A 220 -16.24 12.68 -5.13
CA PRO A 220 -17.08 12.64 -6.31
C PRO A 220 -18.52 12.92 -5.91
N ARG A 221 -19.04 14.08 -6.33
CA ARG A 221 -20.50 14.32 -6.39
C ARG A 221 -21.11 13.69 -7.64
N ALA A 222 -20.30 13.56 -8.68
CA ALA A 222 -20.65 12.96 -9.96
C ALA A 222 -19.46 12.15 -10.48
N SER A 223 -19.74 11.09 -11.24
CA SER A 223 -18.73 10.22 -11.85
C SER A 223 -19.05 10.02 -13.32
N LEU A 224 -18.04 10.08 -14.19
CA LEU A 224 -18.22 9.93 -15.63
C LEU A 224 -17.90 8.49 -16.05
N PRO A 225 -18.85 7.69 -16.55
CA PRO A 225 -18.56 6.37 -17.08
C PRO A 225 -17.73 6.45 -18.36
N ILE A 226 -16.63 5.69 -18.43
CA ILE A 226 -15.87 5.47 -19.67
C ILE A 226 -16.26 4.13 -20.29
N PHE A 227 -16.48 3.12 -19.45
CA PHE A 227 -16.72 1.75 -19.88
C PHE A 227 -17.71 1.07 -18.94
N VAL A 228 -18.62 0.28 -19.52
CA VAL A 228 -19.55 -0.58 -18.79
C VAL A 228 -19.71 -1.86 -19.58
N ASP A 229 -19.48 -2.99 -18.93
CA ASP A 229 -19.78 -4.31 -19.48
C ASP A 229 -21.01 -4.90 -18.78
N PHE A 230 -21.90 -5.49 -19.57
CA PHE A 230 -23.12 -6.14 -19.06
C PHE A 230 -23.00 -7.65 -18.92
N GLY A 231 -21.88 -8.26 -19.33
CA GLY A 231 -21.65 -9.70 -19.27
C GLY A 231 -21.73 -10.29 -17.86
N SER A 232 -21.94 -11.61 -17.80
CA SER A 232 -22.07 -12.33 -16.54
C SER A 232 -20.72 -12.44 -15.80
N ALA A 233 -20.79 -12.54 -14.48
CA ALA A 233 -19.62 -12.87 -13.66
C ALA A 233 -19.19 -14.33 -13.84
N ASN A 234 -20.09 -15.21 -14.30
CA ASN A 234 -19.80 -16.64 -14.44
C ASN A 234 -18.73 -16.91 -15.50
N ASP A 235 -18.68 -16.07 -16.54
CA ASP A 235 -17.74 -16.19 -17.66
C ASP A 235 -16.30 -15.82 -17.28
N VAL A 236 -16.11 -15.27 -16.08
CA VAL A 236 -14.79 -14.88 -15.58
C VAL A 236 -14.11 -16.04 -14.87
N HIS A 237 -13.00 -16.51 -15.43
CA HIS A 237 -12.15 -17.52 -14.81
C HIS A 237 -10.96 -16.86 -14.11
N LEU A 238 -10.88 -17.02 -12.78
CA LEU A 238 -9.76 -16.55 -11.99
C LEU A 238 -8.75 -17.69 -11.79
N ALA A 239 -7.47 -17.40 -11.98
CA ALA A 239 -6.41 -18.32 -11.60
C ALA A 239 -6.46 -18.54 -10.09
N LEU A 240 -6.57 -19.81 -9.67
CA LEU A 240 -6.56 -20.15 -8.25
C LEU A 240 -5.18 -19.82 -7.65
N PRO A 241 -5.14 -19.30 -6.42
CA PRO A 241 -3.88 -19.06 -5.73
C PRO A 241 -3.08 -20.36 -5.65
N ARG A 242 -1.77 -20.28 -5.83
CA ARG A 242 -0.92 -21.46 -5.68
C ARG A 242 -1.06 -21.95 -4.24
N LYS A 243 -1.61 -23.14 -4.06
CA LYS A 243 -1.65 -23.77 -2.73
C LYS A 243 -0.22 -23.88 -2.24
N ARG A 244 0.07 -23.33 -1.05
CA ARG A 244 1.34 -23.55 -0.37
C ARG A 244 1.50 -25.06 -0.20
N GLN A 245 2.49 -25.63 -0.87
CA GLN A 245 2.86 -27.02 -0.65
C GLN A 245 3.64 -27.03 0.66
N TYR A 246 3.02 -27.58 1.69
CA TYR A 246 3.71 -27.86 2.94
C TYR A 246 4.39 -29.21 2.76
N GLU A 247 5.71 -29.26 2.98
CA GLU A 247 6.39 -30.53 3.12
C GLU A 247 5.82 -31.26 4.35
N GLU A 248 5.60 -32.56 4.18
CA GLU A 248 4.98 -33.42 5.18
C GLU A 248 6.01 -34.47 5.56
N VAL A 249 6.46 -34.43 6.81
CA VAL A 249 7.36 -35.43 7.36
C VAL A 249 6.49 -36.43 8.13
N LEU A 250 6.61 -37.70 7.76
CA LEU A 250 6.01 -38.81 8.48
C LEU A 250 7.09 -39.40 9.38
N ASP A 251 6.84 -39.41 10.68
CA ASP A 251 7.74 -40.04 11.63
C ASP A 251 6.96 -40.84 12.68
N GLU A 252 7.60 -41.86 13.21
CA GLU A 252 7.07 -42.67 14.29
C GLU A 252 7.21 -41.89 15.60
N CYS A 253 6.15 -41.88 16.43
CA CYS A 253 6.19 -41.21 17.72
C CYS A 253 6.06 -42.25 18.82
N SER A 254 7.08 -42.33 19.68
CA SER A 254 7.19 -43.32 20.76
C SER A 254 6.09 -43.25 21.83
N THR A 255 5.24 -42.21 21.79
CA THR A 255 4.10 -42.04 22.70
C THR A 255 2.78 -42.57 22.13
N LEU A 256 2.77 -43.01 20.86
CA LEU A 256 1.59 -43.58 20.22
C LEU A 256 1.63 -45.12 20.23
N PRO A 257 0.46 -45.79 20.32
CA PRO A 257 0.36 -47.23 20.13
C PRO A 257 0.87 -47.70 18.76
N ASP A 258 1.38 -48.93 18.72
CA ASP A 258 1.89 -49.57 17.50
C ASP A 258 0.88 -49.51 16.34
N GLY A 259 1.33 -49.03 15.17
CA GLY A 259 0.53 -48.86 13.97
C GLY A 259 -0.03 -47.44 13.74
N LEU A 260 0.34 -46.47 14.58
CA LEU A 260 0.04 -45.05 14.41
C LEU A 260 1.33 -44.25 14.19
N ALA A 261 1.38 -43.49 13.08
CA ALA A 261 2.47 -42.58 12.78
C ALA A 261 2.00 -41.13 12.92
N VAL A 262 2.96 -40.23 13.15
CA VAL A 262 2.69 -38.79 13.23
C VAL A 262 3.06 -38.15 11.91
N LYS A 263 2.09 -37.42 11.35
CA LYS A 263 2.27 -36.58 10.18
C LYS A 263 2.42 -35.13 10.65
N VAL A 264 3.64 -34.62 10.58
CA VAL A 264 3.95 -33.22 10.90
C VAL A 264 4.10 -32.44 9.60
N ARG A 265 3.34 -31.35 9.51
CA ARG A 265 3.45 -30.38 8.41
C ARG A 265 4.33 -29.22 8.84
N THR A 266 4.97 -28.56 7.89
CA THR A 266 5.82 -27.36 8.13
C THR A 266 5.10 -26.15 8.73
N ASP A 267 3.77 -26.15 8.75
CA ASP A 267 2.93 -25.16 9.46
C ASP A 267 2.74 -25.48 10.96
N GLY A 268 3.35 -26.58 11.44
CA GLY A 268 3.21 -27.06 12.82
C GLY A 268 1.93 -27.88 13.06
N GLN A 269 1.12 -28.14 12.03
CA GLN A 269 -0.04 -29.01 12.16
C GLN A 269 0.41 -30.46 12.29
N VAL A 270 0.08 -31.05 13.43
CA VAL A 270 0.33 -32.46 13.73
C VAL A 270 -0.95 -33.25 13.51
N THR A 271 -0.89 -34.31 12.71
CA THR A 271 -2.01 -35.23 12.51
C THR A 271 -1.55 -36.65 12.74
N VAL A 272 -2.30 -37.40 13.54
CA VAL A 272 -2.04 -38.84 13.70
C VAL A 272 -2.64 -39.57 12.51
N VAL A 273 -1.86 -40.48 11.93
CA VAL A 273 -2.26 -41.29 10.79
C VAL A 273 -2.04 -42.76 11.09
N ASP A 274 -2.98 -43.60 10.63
CA ASP A 274 -2.79 -45.05 10.62
C ASP A 274 -1.68 -45.40 9.62
N GLU A 275 -0.65 -46.11 10.06
CA GLU A 275 0.54 -46.43 9.28
C GLU A 275 0.22 -47.27 8.04
N LYS A 276 -0.76 -48.18 8.15
CA LYS A 276 -1.14 -49.10 7.07
C LYS A 276 -2.12 -48.46 6.09
N ARG A 277 -3.02 -47.60 6.59
CA ARG A 277 -4.09 -47.01 5.77
C ARG A 277 -3.81 -45.58 5.33
N ARG A 278 -2.78 -44.92 5.89
CA ARG A 278 -2.44 -43.49 5.70
C ARG A 278 -3.67 -42.57 5.84
N ARG A 279 -4.65 -42.98 6.64
CA ARG A 279 -5.86 -42.20 6.92
C ARG A 279 -5.68 -41.50 8.26
N LYS A 280 -6.24 -40.30 8.37
CA LYS A 280 -6.29 -39.56 9.62
C LYS A 280 -7.03 -40.38 10.67
N SER A 281 -6.39 -40.61 11.81
CA SER A 281 -7.01 -41.17 13.00
C SER A 281 -7.17 -40.06 14.05
N PHE A 282 -8.27 -40.10 14.79
CA PHE A 282 -8.47 -39.24 15.95
C PHE A 282 -7.96 -39.99 17.18
N PHE A 283 -7.03 -39.39 17.94
CA PHE A 283 -6.45 -39.96 19.15
C PHE A 283 -6.27 -38.86 20.22
N PRO A 284 -6.57 -39.12 21.50
CA PRO A 284 -7.34 -40.27 22.01
C PRO A 284 -8.82 -40.18 21.55
N ALA A 285 -9.50 -41.34 21.52
CA ALA A 285 -10.94 -41.40 21.25
C ALA A 285 -11.76 -40.76 22.39
#